data_AF-A0A0E9MYG3-F1
#
_entry.id   AF-A0A0E9MYG3-F1
#
_cell.length_a   1.000
_cell.length_b   1.000
_cell.length_c   1.000
_cell.angle_alpha   90.00
_cell.angle_beta   90.00
_cell.angle_gamma   90.00
#
_symmetry.space_group_name_H-M   'P 1'
#
loop_
_entity.id
_entity.type
_entity.pdbx_description
1 polymer ?
#
loop_
_entity_poly.entity_id
_entity_poly.type
_entity_poly.pdbx_seq_one_letter_code
_entity_poly.pdbx_strand_id
1 'polypeptide(L)'
;MKKRNSQKAINFEVVVDGKPVEVVAKPYNAVHDLPRFRVSYNGGPVHIFGLDPQVGKIIALDSASAEIHPKIEHAIGGALAQKVAA
;
A
#
# COMPACT_ATOMS: atom_id res chain seq x y z
N MET A 1 -9.06 12.32 25.07
CA MET A 1 -7.96 12.57 24.10
C MET A 1 -7.75 11.29 23.28
N LYS A 2 -8.18 11.24 22.01
CA LYS A 2 -7.90 10.09 21.13
C LYS A 2 -6.42 10.16 20.74
N LYS A 3 -5.57 9.31 21.35
CA LYS A 3 -4.19 9.10 20.90
C LYS A 3 -4.29 8.70 19.43
N ARG A 4 -3.88 9.57 18.52
CA ARG A 4 -3.65 9.19 17.13
C ARG A 4 -2.48 8.22 17.22
N ASN A 5 -2.76 6.91 17.21
CA ASN A 5 -1.75 5.92 16.90
C ASN A 5 -1.26 6.28 15.50
N SER A 6 -0.24 7.12 15.41
CA SER A 6 0.52 7.35 14.19
C SER A 6 1.23 6.03 13.95
N GLN A 7 0.55 5.09 13.30
CA GLN A 7 1.21 3.89 12.84
C GLN A 7 2.34 4.37 11.92
N LYS A 8 3.56 3.94 12.24
CA LYS A 8 4.78 4.40 11.57
C LYS A 8 4.67 4.08 10.08
N ALA A 9 5.06 5.04 9.24
CA ALA A 9 5.14 4.80 7.80
C ALA A 9 6.13 3.67 7.52
N ILE A 10 5.74 2.78 6.62
CA ILE A 10 6.56 1.68 6.11
C ILE A 10 7.15 2.17 4.80
N ASN A 11 8.46 2.44 4.81
CA ASN A 11 9.18 2.86 3.62
C ASN A 11 9.98 1.68 3.09
N PHE A 12 9.89 1.42 1.79
CA PHE A 12 10.61 0.33 1.15
C PHE A 12 10.77 0.60 -0.34
N GLU A 13 11.65 -0.17 -0.97
CA GLU A 13 11.86 -0.14 -2.41
C GLU A 13 11.37 -1.46 -3.03
N VAL A 14 10.77 -1.38 -4.22
CA VAL A 14 10.48 -2.54 -5.06
C VAL A 14 11.09 -2.34 -6.44
N VAL A 15 11.61 -3.41 -7.03
CA VAL A 15 12.16 -3.36 -8.40
C VAL A 15 11.08 -3.82 -9.37
N VAL A 16 10.68 -2.95 -10.29
CA VAL A 16 9.67 -3.24 -11.32
C VAL A 16 10.28 -3.00 -12.70
N ASP A 17 10.30 -4.02 -13.55
CA ASP A 17 10.94 -3.96 -14.88
C ASP A 17 12.39 -3.43 -14.84
N GLY A 18 13.15 -3.81 -13.80
CA GLY A 18 14.54 -3.39 -13.61
C GLY A 18 14.72 -1.96 -13.10
N LYS A 19 13.63 -1.23 -12.81
CA LYS A 19 13.68 0.12 -12.24
C LYS A 19 13.32 0.07 -10.75
N PRO A 20 14.12 0.70 -9.87
CA PRO A 20 13.74 0.86 -8.47
C PRO A 20 12.55 1.81 -8.36
N VAL A 21 11.60 1.45 -7.50
CA VAL A 21 10.42 2.23 -7.17
C VAL A 21 10.41 2.41 -5.66
N GLU A 22 10.56 3.65 -5.22
CA GLU A 22 10.48 4.01 -3.81
C GLU A 22 9.01 4.07 -3.39
N VAL A 23 8.68 3.42 -2.28
CA VAL A 23 7.30 3.29 -1.81
C VAL A 23 7.22 3.75 -0.36
N VAL A 24 6.24 4.63 -0.10
CA VAL A 24 5.89 5.10 1.24
C VAL A 24 4.46 4.65 1.53
N ALA A 25 4.32 3.67 2.43
CA ALA A 25 3.03 3.14 2.83
C ALA A 25 2.69 3.56 4.27
N LYS A 26 1.63 4.34 4.43
CA LYS A 26 1.10 4.77 5.73
C LYS A 26 -0.12 3.94 6.09
N PRO A 27 -0.01 3.00 7.02
CA PRO A 27 -1.17 2.23 7.46
C PRO A 27 -2.18 3.14 8.17
N TYR A 28 -3.47 2.82 8.02
CA TYR A 28 -4.55 3.51 8.70
C TYR A 28 -5.68 2.56 9.05
N ASN A 29 -6.39 2.85 10.13
CA ASN A 29 -7.52 2.04 10.57
C ASN A 29 -8.74 2.34 9.69
N ALA A 30 -9.23 1.31 9.00
CA ALA A 30 -10.50 1.34 8.29
C ALA A 30 -11.64 0.86 9.19
N VAL A 31 -12.88 1.11 8.79
CA VAL A 31 -14.11 0.83 9.56
C VAL A 31 -14.32 -0.66 9.90
N HIS A 32 -13.61 -1.57 9.23
CA HIS A 32 -13.78 -3.03 9.36
C HIS A 32 -12.53 -3.78 9.86
N ASP A 33 -11.59 -3.10 10.50
CA ASP A 33 -10.32 -3.68 11.01
C ASP A 33 -9.43 -4.38 9.96
N LEU A 34 -9.79 -4.31 8.67
CA LEU A 34 -8.95 -4.78 7.59
C LEU A 34 -7.77 -3.82 7.39
N PRO A 35 -6.55 -4.35 7.21
CA PRO A 35 -5.37 -3.53 7.02
C PRO A 35 -5.49 -2.72 5.73
N ARG A 36 -5.38 -1.40 5.86
CA ARG A 36 -5.35 -0.45 4.74
C ARG A 36 -4.14 0.48 4.83
N PHE A 37 -3.65 0.88 3.68
CA PHE A 37 -2.43 1.67 3.51
C PHE A 37 -2.69 2.81 2.54
N ARG A 38 -2.24 4.01 2.88
CA ARG A 38 -2.04 5.10 1.94
C ARG A 38 -0.64 4.98 1.37
N VAL A 39 -0.54 4.63 0.11
CA VAL A 39 0.71 4.33 -0.57
C VAL A 39 1.00 5.43 -1.59
N SER A 40 2.16 6.05 -1.51
CA SER A 40 2.71 6.85 -2.61
C SER A 40 3.96 6.15 -3.12
N TYR A 41 4.17 6.17 -4.43
CA TYR A 41 5.37 5.66 -5.06
C TYR A 41 6.07 6.74 -5.88
N ASN A 42 7.40 6.81 -5.82
CA ASN A 42 8.23 7.82 -6.48
C ASN A 42 7.75 9.28 -6.29
N GLY A 43 7.17 9.60 -5.11
CA GLY A 43 6.59 10.93 -4.82
C GLY A 43 5.31 11.25 -5.60
N GLY A 44 4.73 10.26 -6.28
CA GLY A 44 3.51 10.38 -7.05
C GLY A 44 2.23 10.44 -6.20
N PRO A 45 1.05 10.34 -6.84
CA PRO A 45 -0.23 10.39 -6.16
C PRO A 45 -0.37 9.31 -5.09
N VAL A 46 -1.21 9.57 -4.10
CA VAL A 46 -1.50 8.62 -3.04
C VAL A 46 -2.58 7.67 -3.51
N HIS A 47 -2.26 6.38 -3.46
CA HIS A 47 -3.15 5.26 -3.70
C HIS A 47 -3.58 4.60 -2.38
N ILE A 48 -4.77 4.03 -2.35
CA ILE A 48 -5.27 3.26 -1.23
C ILE A 48 -5.06 1.78 -1.53
N PHE A 49 -4.18 1.14 -0.77
CA PHE A 49 -4.03 -0.31 -0.79
C PHE A 49 -4.76 -0.92 0.39
N GLY A 50 -5.30 -2.12 0.22
CA GLY A 50 -5.87 -2.88 1.33
C GLY A 50 -5.99 -4.35 1.01
N LEU A 51 -6.12 -5.15 2.06
CA LEU A 51 -6.36 -6.58 1.90
C LEU A 51 -7.75 -6.80 1.31
N ASP A 52 -7.81 -7.39 0.12
CA ASP A 52 -9.02 -7.93 -0.47
C ASP A 52 -9.26 -9.35 0.07
N PRO A 53 -10.31 -9.59 0.86
CA PRO A 53 -10.60 -10.91 1.42
C PRO A 53 -11.04 -11.94 0.36
N GLN A 54 -11.49 -11.52 -0.82
CA GLN A 54 -11.89 -12.45 -1.89
C GLN A 54 -10.67 -13.07 -2.59
N VAL A 55 -9.62 -12.27 -2.76
CA VAL A 55 -8.40 -12.69 -3.46
C VAL A 55 -7.28 -13.08 -2.48
N GLY A 56 -7.38 -12.67 -1.21
CA GLY A 56 -6.37 -12.89 -0.19
C GLY A 56 -5.08 -12.09 -0.43
N LYS A 57 -5.17 -10.96 -1.14
CA LYS A 57 -4.04 -10.13 -1.56
C LYS A 57 -4.25 -8.68 -1.20
N ILE A 58 -3.16 -7.96 -0.96
CA ILE A 58 -3.19 -6.50 -0.83
C ILE A 58 -3.19 -5.92 -2.24
N ILE A 59 -4.25 -5.21 -2.61
CA ILE A 59 -4.45 -4.61 -3.94
C ILE A 59 -4.77 -3.12 -3.81
N ALA A 60 -4.70 -2.38 -4.92
CA ALA A 60 -5.23 -1.03 -4.95
C ALA A 60 -6.77 -1.08 -4.89
N LEU A 61 -7.36 -0.36 -3.94
CA LEU A 61 -8.80 -0.30 -3.68
C LEU A 61 -9.41 1.03 -4.13
N ASP A 62 -8.59 2.01 -4.53
CA ASP A 62 -9.09 3.29 -4.99
C ASP A 62 -9.23 3.39 -6.50
N SER A 63 -10.19 4.22 -6.88
CA SER A 63 -10.32 4.75 -8.24
C SER A 63 -9.61 6.10 -8.31
N ALA A 64 -8.37 6.17 -7.82
CA ALA A 64 -7.60 7.42 -7.86
C ALA A 64 -7.54 7.96 -9.29
N SER A 65 -7.50 9.27 -9.47
CA SER A 65 -7.47 9.92 -10.79
C SER A 65 -6.27 9.53 -11.67
N ALA A 66 -5.26 8.88 -11.09
CA ALA A 66 -4.15 8.27 -11.80
C ALA A 66 -4.30 6.75 -11.75
N GLU A 67 -4.27 6.11 -12.90
CA GLU A 67 -4.23 4.65 -12.99
C GLU A 67 -2.84 4.16 -12.57
N ILE A 68 -2.78 3.27 -11.58
CA ILE A 68 -1.54 2.61 -11.20
C ILE A 68 -1.23 1.49 -12.20
N HIS A 69 0.02 1.41 -12.65
CA HIS A 69 0.41 0.35 -13.57
C HIS A 69 0.31 -1.03 -12.88
N PRO A 70 -0.33 -2.05 -13.47
CA PRO A 70 -0.61 -3.33 -12.80
C PRO A 70 0.62 -4.04 -12.22
N LYS A 71 1.79 -3.93 -12.88
CA LYS A 71 3.05 -4.49 -12.35
C LYS A 71 3.53 -3.80 -11.07
N ILE A 72 3.35 -2.48 -10.98
CA ILE A 72 3.72 -1.70 -9.80
C ILE A 72 2.76 -2.06 -8.66
N GLU A 73 1.46 -2.10 -8.95
CA GLU A 73 0.46 -2.52 -7.98
C GLU A 73 0.76 -3.90 -7.40
N HIS A 74 1.05 -4.88 -8.28
CA HIS A 74 1.37 -6.23 -7.85
C HIS A 74 2.62 -6.31 -6.97
N ALA A 75 3.69 -5.60 -7.35
CA ALA A 75 4.94 -5.58 -6.60
C ALA A 75 4.77 -4.93 -5.22
N ILE A 76 4.07 -3.80 -5.15
CA ILE A 76 3.75 -3.10 -3.90
C ILE A 76 2.87 -3.97 -3.01
N GLY A 77 1.80 -4.54 -3.56
CA GLY A 77 0.87 -5.40 -2.83
C GLY A 77 1.55 -6.62 -2.22
N GLY A 78 2.41 -7.28 -2.98
CA GLY A 78 3.22 -8.41 -2.48
C GLY A 78 4.17 -8.00 -1.37
N ALA A 79 4.89 -6.89 -1.53
CA ALA A 79 5.81 -6.39 -0.51
C ALA A 79 5.09 -5.97 0.78
N LEU A 80 3.91 -5.36 0.67
CA LEU A 80 3.07 -5.02 1.82
C LEU A 80 2.58 -6.27 2.55
N ALA A 81 2.14 -7.30 1.81
CA ALA A 81 1.64 -8.53 2.43
C ALA A 81 2.73 -9.21 3.27
N GLN A 82 3.97 -9.26 2.77
CA GLN A 82 5.11 -9.79 3.51
C GLN A 82 5.41 -8.97 4.77
N LYS A 83 5.32 -7.64 4.69
CA LYS A 83 5.62 -6.75 5.84
C LYS A 83 4.54 -6.73 6.91
N VAL A 84 3.31 -7.11 6.57
CA VAL A 84 2.21 -7.25 7.54
C VAL A 84 2.22 -8.63 8.20
N ALA A 85 2.74 -9.64 7.49
CA ALA A 85 2.89 -10.99 8.02
C ALA A 85 4.17 -11.21 8.85
N ALA A 86 5.17 -10.33 8.71
CA ALA A 86 6.45 -10.36 9.44
C ALA A 86 6.36 -9.64 10.79
#